data_AF-A0A813F1Y6-F1
#
_entry.id   AF-A0A813F1Y6-F1
#
_cell.length_a   1.000
_cell.length_b   1.000
_cell.length_c   1.000
_cell.angle_alpha   90.00
_cell.angle_beta   90.00
_cell.angle_gamma   90.00
#
_symmetry.space_group_name_H-M   'P 1'
#
loop_
_entity.id
_entity.type
_entity.pdbx_description
1 polymer ?
#
loop_
_entity_poly.entity_id
_entity_poly.type
_entity_poly.pdbx_seq_one_letter_code
_entity_poly.pdbx_strand_id
1 'polypeptide(L)'
;MALIQQLLVAEKQADEIISNAKNNRLTKLKQAREAADDELKDFRAKEEAKFQKEMGVKATTDFNESLKVTTRQEIAKVIMDYDTNKGRCIEFVVSKVLDVATSLSSTQKQALQTSTV
;
A
#
# COMPACT_ATOMS: atom_id res chain seq x y z
N MET A 1 -65.48 -38.75 -41.14
CA MET A 1 -65.25 -37.41 -40.58
C MET A 1 -64.50 -37.39 -39.23
N ALA A 2 -64.41 -38.50 -38.47
CA ALA A 2 -63.70 -38.52 -37.18
C ALA A 2 -62.16 -38.41 -37.27
N LEU A 3 -61.53 -38.92 -38.33
CA LEU A 3 -60.08 -38.97 -38.47
C LEU A 3 -59.42 -37.58 -38.59
N ILE A 4 -60.07 -36.66 -39.32
CA ILE A 4 -59.59 -35.28 -39.52
C ILE A 4 -59.62 -34.50 -38.21
N GLN A 5 -60.67 -34.69 -37.40
CA GLN A 5 -60.79 -34.04 -36.10
C GLN A 5 -59.71 -34.53 -35.13
N GLN A 6 -59.38 -35.83 -35.16
CA GLN A 6 -58.29 -36.39 -34.37
C GLN A 6 -56.92 -35.83 -34.77
N LEU A 7 -56.66 -35.69 -36.08
CA LEU A 7 -55.43 -35.09 -36.59
C LEU A 7 -55.27 -33.63 -36.15
N LEU A 8 -56.34 -32.82 -36.22
CA LEU A 8 -56.33 -31.42 -35.74
C LEU A 8 -56.07 -31.29 -34.24
N VAL A 9 -56.60 -32.22 -33.43
CA VAL A 9 -56.35 -32.24 -31.98
C VAL A 9 -54.90 -32.65 -31.69
N ALA A 10 -54.38 -33.65 -32.41
CA ALA A 10 -52.98 -34.08 -32.28
C ALA A 10 -52.00 -32.98 -32.70
N GLU A 11 -52.32 -32.22 -33.76
CA GLU A 11 -51.52 -31.08 -34.23
C GLU A 11 -51.45 -29.97 -33.16
N LYS A 12 -52.59 -29.58 -32.58
CA LYS A 12 -52.60 -28.60 -31.47
C LYS A 12 -51.81 -29.08 -30.26
N GLN A 13 -51.93 -30.35 -29.89
CA GLN A 13 -51.15 -30.90 -28.77
C GLN A 13 -49.66 -30.89 -29.06
N ALA A 14 -49.24 -31.23 -30.29
CA ALA A 14 -47.85 -31.15 -30.70
C ALA A 14 -47.32 -29.71 -30.65
N ASP A 15 -48.11 -28.74 -31.12
CA ASP A 15 -47.75 -27.32 -31.06
C ASP A 15 -47.61 -26.80 -29.62
N GLU A 16 -48.52 -27.19 -28.72
CA GLU A 16 -48.43 -26.85 -27.30
C GLU A 16 -47.18 -27.46 -26.65
N ILE A 17 -46.85 -28.72 -26.97
CA ILE A 17 -45.65 -29.38 -26.47
C ILE A 17 -44.39 -28.64 -26.95
N ILE A 18 -44.33 -28.27 -28.23
CA ILE A 18 -43.19 -27.54 -28.81
C ILE A 18 -43.08 -26.14 -28.19
N SER A 19 -44.19 -25.44 -28.01
CA SER A 19 -44.24 -24.11 -27.39
C SER A 19 -43.76 -24.16 -25.93
N ASN A 20 -44.27 -25.12 -25.15
CA ASN A 20 -43.85 -25.34 -23.77
C ASN A 20 -42.36 -25.72 -23.68
N ALA A 21 -41.86 -26.55 -24.58
CA ALA A 21 -40.43 -26.90 -24.63
C ALA A 21 -39.55 -25.68 -24.93
N LYS A 22 -39.95 -24.82 -25.88
CA LYS A 22 -39.24 -23.56 -26.20
C LYS A 22 -39.25 -22.59 -25.01
N ASN A 23 -40.40 -22.41 -24.36
CA ASN A 23 -40.54 -21.55 -23.20
C ASN A 23 -39.68 -22.06 -22.03
N ASN A 24 -39.73 -23.36 -21.73
CA ASN A 24 -38.89 -23.96 -20.69
C ASN A 24 -37.39 -23.80 -20.97
N ARG A 25 -36.96 -23.94 -22.23
CA ARG A 25 -35.57 -23.70 -22.61
C ARG A 25 -35.15 -22.24 -22.33
N LEU A 26 -35.99 -21.28 -22.72
CA LEU A 26 -35.74 -19.86 -22.47
C LEU A 26 -35.71 -19.54 -20.96
N THR A 27 -36.65 -20.07 -20.19
CA THR A 27 -36.70 -19.89 -18.74
C THR A 27 -35.45 -20.46 -18.07
N LYS A 28 -35.04 -21.68 -18.43
CA LYS A 28 -33.80 -22.27 -17.88
C LYS A 28 -32.56 -21.46 -18.22
N LEU A 29 -32.48 -20.90 -19.44
CA LEU A 29 -31.37 -20.02 -19.82
C LEU A 29 -31.35 -18.72 -19.00
N LYS A 30 -32.51 -18.11 -18.77
CA LYS A 30 -32.61 -16.91 -17.92
C LYS A 30 -32.24 -17.21 -16.47
N GLN A 31 -32.79 -18.28 -15.90
CA GLN A 31 -32.48 -18.70 -14.54
C GLN A 31 -30.98 -19.00 -14.34
N ALA A 32 -30.35 -19.69 -15.29
CA ALA A 32 -28.91 -19.94 -15.22
C ALA A 32 -28.10 -18.64 -15.26
N ARG A 33 -28.53 -17.66 -16.06
CA ARG A 33 -27.88 -16.34 -16.12
C ARG A 33 -28.06 -15.55 -14.83
N GLU A 34 -29.29 -15.48 -14.30
CA GLU A 34 -29.59 -14.79 -13.05
C GLU A 34 -28.83 -15.41 -11.87
N ALA A 35 -28.80 -16.74 -11.79
CA ALA A 35 -28.04 -17.45 -10.76
C ALA A 35 -26.52 -17.16 -10.84
N ALA A 36 -25.95 -17.13 -12.05
CA ALA A 36 -24.55 -16.78 -12.24
C ALA A 36 -24.26 -15.31 -11.87
N ASP A 37 -25.14 -14.38 -12.23
CA ASP A 37 -24.99 -12.96 -11.89
C ASP A 37 -25.07 -12.73 -10.37
N ASP A 38 -25.94 -13.45 -9.67
CA ASP A 38 -26.05 -13.37 -8.20
C ASP A 38 -24.87 -14.01 -7.48
N GLU A 39 -24.40 -15.18 -7.95
CA GLU A 39 -23.20 -15.82 -7.40
C GLU A 39 -21.96 -14.93 -7.59
N LEU A 40 -21.88 -14.20 -8.70
CA LEU A 40 -20.80 -13.26 -8.99
C LEU A 40 -20.86 -12.01 -8.10
N LYS A 41 -22.05 -11.51 -7.76
CA LYS A 41 -22.21 -10.43 -6.76
C LYS A 41 -21.78 -10.89 -5.37
N ASP A 42 -22.23 -12.08 -4.95
CA ASP A 42 -21.87 -12.64 -3.64
C ASP A 42 -20.37 -12.89 -3.53
N PHE A 43 -19.76 -13.39 -4.61
CA PHE A 43 -18.31 -13.58 -4.67
C PHE A 43 -17.57 -12.24 -4.55
N ARG A 44 -17.98 -11.22 -5.31
CA ARG A 44 -17.39 -9.88 -5.21
C ARG A 44 -17.54 -9.28 -3.82
N ALA A 45 -18.72 -9.41 -3.20
CA ALA A 45 -18.96 -8.89 -1.85
C ALA A 45 -18.06 -9.59 -0.81
N LYS A 46 -17.89 -10.92 -0.91
CA LYS A 46 -17.01 -11.70 -0.03
C LYS A 46 -15.54 -11.33 -0.21
N GLU A 47 -15.08 -11.23 -1.46
CA GLU A 47 -13.69 -10.85 -1.76
C GLU A 47 -13.40 -9.41 -1.33
N GLU A 48 -14.32 -8.47 -1.54
CA GLU A 48 -14.15 -7.09 -1.07
C GLU A 48 -14.11 -7.03 0.46
N ALA A 49 -15.00 -7.75 1.16
CA ALA A 49 -14.98 -7.81 2.62
C ALA A 49 -13.67 -8.43 3.15
N LYS A 50 -13.16 -9.47 2.48
CA LYS A 50 -11.87 -10.08 2.79
C LYS A 50 -10.72 -9.12 2.53
N PHE A 51 -10.73 -8.43 1.40
CA PHE A 51 -9.73 -7.43 1.03
C PHE A 51 -9.70 -6.28 2.03
N GLN A 52 -10.85 -5.70 2.38
CA GLN A 52 -10.94 -4.64 3.39
C GLN A 52 -10.42 -5.10 4.76
N LYS A 53 -10.74 -6.35 5.16
CA LYS A 53 -10.23 -6.92 6.40
C LYS A 53 -8.71 -7.08 6.37
N GLU A 54 -8.16 -7.63 5.30
CA GLU A 54 -6.71 -7.83 5.17
C GLU A 54 -5.96 -6.51 5.04
N MET A 55 -6.45 -5.58 4.22
CA MET A 55 -5.86 -4.26 4.02
C MET A 55 -5.94 -3.40 5.27
N GLY A 56 -7.07 -3.39 5.97
CA GLY A 56 -7.24 -2.62 7.20
C GLY A 56 -6.26 -3.06 8.29
N VAL A 57 -6.03 -4.38 8.42
CA VAL A 57 -5.10 -4.95 9.41
C VAL A 57 -3.64 -4.68 9.01
N LYS A 58 -3.27 -4.91 7.74
CA LYS A 58 -1.88 -4.78 7.27
C LYS A 58 -1.40 -3.34 7.13
N ALA A 59 -2.27 -2.43 6.69
CA ALA A 59 -1.87 -1.04 6.41
C ALA A 59 -1.60 -0.21 7.68
N THR A 60 -2.28 -0.52 8.78
CA THR A 60 -2.25 0.33 9.99
C THR A 60 -1.29 -0.16 11.06
N THR A 61 -1.16 -1.49 11.23
CA THR A 61 -0.45 -2.07 12.37
C THR A 61 1.05 -2.20 12.10
N ASP A 62 1.41 -2.82 10.97
CA ASP A 62 2.80 -3.21 10.71
C ASP A 62 3.74 -2.03 10.45
N PHE A 63 3.25 -1.01 9.72
CA PHE A 63 4.08 0.16 9.39
C PHE A 63 4.38 1.03 10.62
N ASN A 64 3.37 1.28 11.46
CA ASN A 64 3.53 2.14 12.62
C ASN A 64 4.42 1.51 13.69
N GLU A 65 4.31 0.20 13.88
CA GLU A 65 5.11 -0.52 14.86
C GLU A 65 6.58 -0.63 14.42
N SER A 66 6.82 -1.04 13.17
CA SER A 66 8.17 -1.10 12.59
C SER A 66 8.87 0.26 12.61
N LEU A 67 8.15 1.34 12.26
CA LEU A 67 8.68 2.69 12.30
C LEU A 67 9.05 3.10 13.73
N LYS A 68 8.19 2.86 14.72
CA LYS A 68 8.47 3.17 16.13
C LYS A 68 9.65 2.39 16.69
N VAL A 69 9.85 1.16 16.27
CA VAL A 69 11.02 0.34 16.68
C VAL A 69 12.29 0.92 16.06
N THR A 70 12.27 1.19 14.76
CA THR A 70 13.43 1.76 14.04
C THR A 70 13.81 3.13 14.61
N THR A 71 12.85 4.03 14.81
CA THR A 71 13.11 5.35 15.40
C THR A 71 13.70 5.25 16.81
N ARG A 72 13.22 4.32 17.65
CA ARG A 72 13.79 4.11 19.00
C ARG A 72 15.24 3.60 18.94
N GLN A 73 15.55 2.70 18.01
CA GLN A 73 16.91 2.21 17.82
C GLN A 73 17.85 3.32 17.34
N GLU A 74 17.41 4.16 16.39
CA GLU A 74 18.22 5.28 15.91
C GLU A 74 18.45 6.34 17.00
N ILE A 75 17.43 6.66 17.81
CA ILE A 75 17.60 7.56 18.97
C ILE A 75 18.63 6.99 19.95
N ALA A 76 18.57 5.68 20.25
CA ALA A 76 19.53 5.04 21.15
C ALA A 76 20.98 5.11 20.61
N LYS A 77 21.17 4.92 19.30
CA LYS A 77 22.48 5.08 18.65
C LYS A 77 23.00 6.51 18.78
N VAL A 78 22.17 7.50 18.49
CA VAL A 78 22.54 8.93 18.59
C VAL A 78 22.96 9.30 20.01
N ILE A 79 22.24 8.81 21.02
CA ILE A 79 22.58 9.06 22.43
C ILE A 79 23.92 8.40 22.78
N MET A 80 24.14 7.15 22.36
CA MET A 80 25.40 6.44 22.60
C MET A 80 26.59 7.15 21.93
N ASP A 81 26.43 7.61 20.69
CA ASP A 81 27.46 8.35 19.96
C ASP A 81 27.76 9.70 20.63
N TYR A 82 26.72 10.38 21.11
CA TYR A 82 26.87 11.61 21.88
C TYR A 82 27.66 11.38 23.17
N ASP A 83 27.30 10.38 23.96
CA ASP A 83 27.98 10.07 25.22
C ASP A 83 29.43 9.65 25.02
N THR A 84 29.73 8.94 23.93
CA THR A 84 31.09 8.51 23.59
C THR A 84 31.97 9.69 23.15
N ASN A 85 31.42 10.64 22.39
CA ASN A 85 32.21 11.68 21.74
C ASN A 85 32.20 13.04 22.46
N LYS A 86 31.25 13.29 23.38
CA LYS A 86 31.11 14.58 24.07
C LYS A 86 32.40 15.05 24.75
N GLY A 87 33.14 14.14 25.39
CA GLY A 87 34.40 14.48 26.08
C GLY A 87 35.45 15.02 25.11
N ARG A 88 35.68 14.31 24.01
CA ARG A 88 36.65 14.72 22.97
C ARG A 88 36.24 16.03 22.29
N CYS A 89 34.94 16.21 22.02
CA CYS A 89 34.44 17.46 21.45
C CYS A 89 34.64 18.65 22.39
N ILE A 90 34.36 18.49 23.69
CA ILE A 90 34.56 19.57 24.67
C ILE A 90 36.04 19.94 24.76
N GLU A 91 36.92 18.94 24.86
CA GLU A 91 38.37 19.17 24.92
C GLU A 91 38.89 19.89 23.66
N PHE A 92 38.45 19.46 22.47
CA PHE A 92 38.82 20.11 21.21
C PHE A 92 38.35 21.57 21.15
N VAL A 93 37.10 21.84 21.54
CA VAL A 93 36.54 23.20 21.54
C VAL A 93 37.30 24.08 22.53
N VAL A 94 37.55 23.61 23.75
CA VAL A 94 38.31 24.35 24.77
C VAL A 94 39.73 24.63 24.29
N SER A 95 40.41 23.62 23.73
CA SER A 95 41.75 23.75 23.16
C SER A 95 41.78 24.84 22.08
N LYS A 96 40.81 24.84 21.16
CA LYS A 96 40.74 25.82 20.07
C LYS A 96 40.38 27.23 20.52
N VAL A 97 39.56 27.38 21.56
CA VAL A 97 39.23 28.70 22.12
C VAL A 97 40.43 29.31 22.84
N LEU A 98 41.26 28.49 23.48
CA LEU A 98 42.49 28.94 24.16
C LEU A 98 43.68 29.12 23.21
N ASP A 99 43.60 28.60 21.98
CA ASP A 99 44.59 28.73 20.91
C ASP A 99 44.54 30.14 20.28
N VAL A 100 45.00 31.14 21.03
CA VAL A 100 45.14 32.52 20.54
C VAL A 100 46.50 32.65 19.83
N ALA A 101 46.46 32.81 18.51
CA ALA A 101 47.66 33.04 17.71
C ALA A 101 48.28 34.41 18.03
N THR A 102 49.30 34.42 18.89
CA THR A 102 50.08 35.62 19.25
C THR A 102 51.16 35.98 18.22
N SER A 103 51.27 35.19 17.14
CA SER A 103 52.22 35.48 16.06
C SER A 103 51.68 36.58 15.14
N LEU A 104 52.52 37.56 14.82
CA LEU A 104 52.27 38.52 13.75
C LEU A 104 51.92 37.78 12.45
N SER A 105 50.89 38.24 11.76
CA SER A 105 50.52 37.70 10.45
C SER A 105 51.69 37.84 9.47
N SER A 106 51.69 37.02 8.40
CA SER A 106 52.73 37.10 7.36
C SER A 106 52.89 38.52 6.81
N THR A 107 51.79 39.24 6.63
CA THR A 107 51.75 40.65 6.19
C THR A 107 52.35 41.61 7.23
N GLN A 108 52.06 41.41 8.52
CA GLN A 108 52.62 42.24 9.60
C GLN A 108 54.14 42.03 9.75
N LYS A 109 54.62 40.79 9.55
CA LYS A 109 56.07 40.48 9.54
C LYS A 109 56.79 41.14 8.37
N GLN A 110 56.20 41.11 7.18
CA GLN A 110 56.75 41.77 5.99
C GLN A 110 56.80 43.29 6.15
N ALA A 111 55.76 43.90 6.73
CA ALA A 111 55.73 45.35 6.97
C ALA A 111 56.87 45.83 7.89
N LEU A 112 57.20 45.07 8.94
CA LEU A 112 58.33 45.39 9.83
C LEU A 112 59.70 45.23 9.16
N GLN A 113 59.85 44.24 8.27
CA GLN A 113 61.09 44.01 7.52
C GLN A 113 61.37 45.13 6.50
N THR A 114 60.32 45.65 5.86
CA THR A 114 60.45 46.74 4.88
C THR A 114 60.73 48.10 5.55
N SER A 115 60.30 48.32 6.80
CA SER A 115 60.57 49.55 7.56
C SER A 115 61.92 49.60 8.29
N THR A 116 62.74 48.54 8.23
CA THR A 116 64.07 48.48 8.88
C THR A 116 65.23 48.78 7.91
N VAL A 117 64.96 49.48 6.81
CA VAL A 117 65.96 50.00 5.85
C VAL A 117 65.75 51.50 5.66
#